data_AF-A0A849FMG7-F1
#
_entry.id   AF-A0A849FMG7-F1
#
_cell.length_a   1.000
_cell.length_b   1.000
_cell.length_c   1.000
_cell.angle_alpha   90.00
_cell.angle_beta   90.00
_cell.angle_gamma   90.00
#
_symmetry.space_group_name_H-M   'P 1'
#
loop_
_entity.id
_entity.type
_entity.pdbx_description
1 polymer ?
#
loop_
_entity_poly.entity_id
_entity_poly.type
_entity_poly.pdbx_seq_one_letter_code
_entity_poly.pdbx_strand_id
1 'polypeptide(L)' 'MNPELPTYCKNCGEITEDLFCAHCGQRSSVSKVTFSETFHDLTENLFANSAPLPLTFRQLAKNPGLLLREYLNGKR' A
#
# COMPACT_ATOMS: atom_id res chain seq x y z
N MET A 1 -14.63 -11.00 22.03
CA MET A 1 -13.52 -10.15 21.55
C MET A 1 -12.39 -11.10 21.20
N ASN A 2 -12.15 -11.30 19.90
CA ASN A 2 -11.11 -12.22 19.44
C ASN A 2 -9.76 -11.51 19.57
N PRO A 3 -8.74 -12.07 20.24
CA PRO A 3 -7.44 -11.42 20.31
C PRO A 3 -6.84 -11.44 18.91
N GLU A 4 -6.73 -10.27 18.28
CA GLU A 4 -6.05 -10.14 17.00
C GLU A 4 -4.57 -10.50 17.24
N LEU A 5 -4.10 -11.59 16.63
CA LEU A 5 -2.71 -12.00 16.70
C LEU A 5 -1.83 -10.84 16.20
N PRO A 6 -0.67 -10.57 16.82
CA PRO A 6 0.26 -9.55 16.35
C PRO A 6 0.57 -9.80 14.86
N THR A 7 0.28 -8.81 14.02
CA THR A 7 0.49 -8.90 12.57
C THR A 7 1.74 -8.15 12.19
N TYR A 8 2.61 -8.77 11.38
CA TYR A 8 3.77 -8.09 10.85
C TYR A 8 3.35 -7.11 9.75
N CYS A 9 3.81 -5.87 9.86
CA CYS A 9 3.64 -4.84 8.85
C CYS A 9 4.28 -5.29 7.53
N LYS A 10 3.55 -5.24 6.42
CA LYS A 10 4.07 -5.70 5.12
C LYS A 10 5.08 -4.73 4.52
N ASN A 11 5.01 -3.46 4.89
CA ASN A 11 5.90 -2.41 4.38
C ASN A 11 7.27 -2.45 5.10
N CYS A 12 7.29 -2.43 6.44
CA CYS A 12 8.54 -2.36 7.21
C CYS A 12 8.88 -3.60 8.03
N GLY A 13 7.99 -4.59 8.15
CA GLY A 13 8.23 -5.81 8.92
C GLY A 13 8.06 -5.68 10.44
N GLU A 14 7.70 -4.49 10.94
CA GLU A 14 7.50 -4.26 12.37
C GLU A 14 6.20 -4.91 12.87
N ILE A 15 6.20 -5.36 14.14
CA ILE A 15 4.99 -5.91 14.76
C ILE A 15 3.95 -4.79 14.90
N THR A 16 2.74 -5.06 14.44
CA THR A 16 1.61 -4.14 14.55
C THR A 16 0.46 -4.79 15.32
N GLU A 17 0.08 -4.12 16.40
CA GLU A 17 -1.04 -4.47 17.28
C GLU A 17 -2.20 -3.47 17.16
N ASP A 18 -1.93 -2.27 16.64
CA ASP A 18 -2.91 -1.22 16.40
C ASP A 18 -3.56 -1.32 15.01
N LEU A 19 -4.46 -0.39 14.67
CA LEU A 19 -5.04 -0.26 13.33
C LEU A 19 -4.03 0.19 12.26
N PHE A 20 -2.92 0.78 12.68
CA PHE A 20 -1.85 1.27 11.82
C PHE A 20 -0.48 0.97 12.44
N CYS A 21 0.52 0.72 11.59
CA CYS A 21 1.91 0.56 11.99
C CYS A 21 2.45 1.90 12.49
N ALA A 22 2.92 1.94 13.74
CA ALA A 22 3.50 3.15 14.33
C ALA A 22 4.80 3.62 13.64
N HIS A 23 5.51 2.71 12.95
CA HIS A 23 6.78 3.03 12.31
C HIS A 23 6.61 3.64 10.90
N CYS A 24 5.70 3.09 10.09
CA CYS A 24 5.54 3.52 8.68
C CYS A 24 4.11 3.96 8.30
N GLY A 25 3.15 3.89 9.22
CA GLY A 25 1.76 4.30 8.99
C GLY A 25 0.90 3.33 8.19
N GLN A 26 1.39 2.13 7.85
CA GLN A 26 0.60 1.15 7.10
C GLN A 26 -0.59 0.64 7.94
N ARG A 27 -1.81 0.62 7.39
CA ARG A 27 -2.97 -0.01 8.04
C ARG A 27 -2.78 -1.53 8.18
N SER A 28 -3.06 -2.06 9.36
CA SER A 28 -2.86 -3.47 9.75
C SER A 28 -3.81 -4.43 9.03
N SER A 29 -5.03 -3.98 8.74
CA SER A 29 -5.96 -4.68 7.86
C SER A 29 -5.54 -4.50 6.40
N VAL A 30 -4.61 -5.32 5.92
CA VAL A 30 -4.24 -5.35 4.50
C VAL A 30 -5.15 -6.34 3.77
N SER A 31 -6.25 -5.85 3.21
CA SER A 31 -7.14 -6.62 2.33
C SER A 31 -6.48 -6.94 1.00
N LYS A 32 -7.00 -7.96 0.29
CA LYS A 32 -6.60 -8.24 -1.09
C LYS A 32 -6.98 -7.05 -1.95
N VAL A 33 -6.00 -6.53 -2.68
CA VAL A 33 -6.20 -5.45 -3.65
C VAL A 33 -6.86 -6.03 -4.89
N THR A 34 -7.98 -5.44 -5.33
CA THR A 34 -8.57 -5.77 -6.64
C THR A 34 -8.08 -4.82 -7.72
N PHE A 35 -8.06 -5.30 -8.97
CA PHE A 35 -7.68 -4.46 -10.11
C PHE A 35 -8.63 -3.27 -10.29
N SER A 36 -9.92 -3.46 -10.02
CA SER A 36 -10.94 -2.41 -10.13
C SER A 36 -10.71 -1.27 -9.14
N GLU A 37 -10.48 -1.60 -7.87
CA GLU A 37 -10.18 -0.59 -6.83
C GLU A 37 -8.87 0.14 -7.15
N THR A 38 -7.83 -0.59 -7.57
CA THR A 38 -6.54 0.01 -7.94
C THR A 38 -6.70 1.00 -9.09
N PHE A 39 -7.47 0.64 -10.13
CA PHE A 39 -7.69 1.52 -11.27
C PHE A 39 -8.50 2.76 -10.88
N HIS A 40 -9.53 2.60 -10.05
CA HIS A 40 -10.32 3.71 -9.51
C HIS A 40 -9.43 4.68 -8.71
N ASP A 41 -8.67 4.18 -7.74
CA ASP A 41 -7.76 4.98 -6.92
C ASP A 41 -6.69 5.68 -7.76
N LEU A 42 -6.14 4.99 -8.77
CA LEU A 42 -5.20 5.60 -9.71
C LEU A 42 -5.83 6.74 -10.49
N THR A 43 -7.05 6.57 -11.01
CA THR A 43 -7.73 7.63 -11.75
C THR A 43 -8.03 8.82 -10.84
N GLU A 44 -8.55 8.60 -9.64
CA GLU A 44 -8.83 9.66 -8.67
C GLU A 44 -7.54 10.42 -8.32
N ASN A 45 -6.45 9.70 -8.06
CA ASN A 45 -5.17 10.31 -7.71
C ASN A 45 -4.50 11.02 -8.90
N LEU A 46 -4.73 10.55 -10.14
CA LEU A 46 -4.29 11.20 -11.39
C LEU A 46 -5.00 12.53 -11.64
N PHE A 47 -6.29 12.61 -11.29
CA PHE A 47 -7.10 13.81 -11.44
C PHE A 47 -7.08 14.71 -10.19
N ALA A 48 -6.46 14.27 -9.09
CA ALA A 48 -6.23 15.09 -7.91
C ALA A 48 -5.13 16.13 -8.16
N ASN A 49 -5.47 17.42 -8.03
CA ASN A 49 -4.61 18.58 -8.29
C ASN A 49 -3.37 18.73 -7.36
N SER A 50 -2.96 17.69 -6.64
CA SER A 50 -1.92 17.76 -5.59
C SER A 50 -1.15 16.46 -5.37
N ALA A 51 -1.22 15.48 -6.26
CA ALA A 51 -0.53 14.20 -6.06
C ALA A 51 0.92 14.25 -6.61
N PRO A 52 1.93 13.74 -5.89
CA PRO A 52 3.32 13.62 -6.36
C PRO A 52 3.47 12.47 -7.38
N LEU A 53 2.52 12.34 -8.30
CA LEU A 53 2.46 11.36 -9.38
C LEU A 53 3.78 11.23 -10.16
N PRO A 54 4.46 12.30 -10.59
CA PRO A 54 5.65 12.14 -11.43
C PRO A 54 6.80 11.40 -10.73
N LEU A 55 6.91 11.49 -9.39
CA LEU A 55 7.91 10.74 -8.63
C LEU A 55 7.56 9.24 -8.59
N THR A 56 6.30 8.93 -8.28
CA THR A 56 5.76 7.56 -8.22
C THR A 56 5.82 6.89 -9.60
N PHE A 57 5.42 7.59 -10.66
CA PHE A 57 5.53 7.12 -12.04
C PHE A 57 6.98 6.86 -12.46
N ARG A 58 7.93 7.72 -12.07
CA ARG A 58 9.35 7.52 -12.39
C ARG A 58 9.94 6.30 -11.68
N GLN A 59 9.50 5.98 -10.47
CA GLN A 59 9.90 4.76 -9.78
C GLN A 59 9.28 3.52 -10.41
N LEU A 60 7.98 3.59 -10.76
CA LEU A 60 7.27 2.52 -11.44
C LEU A 60 7.88 2.18 -12.81
N ALA A 61 8.26 3.20 -13.59
CA ALA A 61 8.84 3.02 -14.92
C ALA A 61 10.19 2.28 -14.93
N LYS A 62 10.96 2.33 -13.82
CA LYS A 62 12.27 1.66 -13.74
C LYS A 62 12.15 0.15 -13.52
N ASN A 63 11.15 -0.31 -12.75
CA ASN A 63 10.94 -1.73 -12.43
C ASN A 63 9.45 -2.03 -12.18
N PRO A 64 8.58 -1.95 -13.21
CA PRO A 64 7.13 -2.01 -13.02
C PRO A 64 6.68 -3.35 -12.48
N GLY A 65 7.31 -4.45 -12.92
CA GLY A 65 6.96 -5.80 -12.49
C GLY A 65 7.24 -6.07 -11.01
N LEU A 66 8.36 -5.57 -10.46
CA LEU A 66 8.70 -5.79 -9.05
C LEU A 66 7.77 -4.98 -8.15
N LEU A 67 7.64 -3.68 -8.43
CA LEU A 67 6.82 -2.76 -7.63
C LEU A 67 5.34 -3.17 -7.63
N LEU A 68 4.80 -3.55 -8.78
CA LEU A 68 3.42 -4.01 -8.87
C LEU A 68 3.20 -5.29 -8.05
N ARG A 69 4.14 -6.24 -8.08
CA ARG A 69 4.04 -7.48 -7.30
C ARG A 69 4.10 -7.21 -5.79
N GLU A 70 4.98 -6.31 -5.36
CA GLU A 70 5.05 -5.90 -3.96
C GLU A 70 3.78 -5.19 -3.50
N TYR A 71 3.24 -4.32 -4.35
CA TYR A 71 1.97 -3.63 -4.10
C TYR A 71 0.79 -4.60 -3.99
N LEU A 72 0.66 -5.55 -4.91
CA LEU A 72 -0.38 -6.59 -4.88
C LEU A 72 -0.24 -7.53 -3.68
N ASN A 73 0.99 -7.75 -3.20
CA ASN A 73 1.24 -8.48 -1.95
C ASN A 73 0.92 -7.64 -0.71
N GLY A 74 0.71 -6.34 -0.88
CA GLY A 74 0.23 -5.42 0.14
C GLY A 74 1.29 -4.48 0.73
N LYS A 75 2.40 -4.21 0.05
CA LYS A 75 3.33 -3.13 0.42
C LYS A 75 2.82 -1.79 -0.13
N ARG A 76 2.60 -0.79 0.74
CA ARG A 76 2.11 0.55 0.37
C ARG A 76 2.42 1.58 1.45
#